data_AF-A0A370I1W5-F1
#
_entry.id   AF-A0A370I1W5-F1
#
_cell.length_a   1.000
_cell.length_b   1.000
_cell.length_c   1.000
_cell.angle_alpha   90.00
_cell.angle_beta   90.00
_cell.angle_gamma   90.00
#
_symmetry.space_group_name_H-M   'P 1'
#
loop_
_entity.id
_entity.type
_entity.pdbx_description
1 polymer ?
#
loop_
_entity_poly.entity_id
_entity_poly.type
_entity_poly.pdbx_seq_one_letter_code
_entity_poly.pdbx_strand_id
1 'polypeptide(L)'
;PEQKHSITDPIEMEAAADALPIEQIAKRWIVGSDPDEVVEQIRPYVDAGLNHLVFHAPGHDQARFLELFAKDIAPRLRGLG
;
A
#
# COMPACT_ATOMS: atom_id res chain seq x y z
N PRO A 1 9.48 7.16 14.34
CA PRO A 1 10.40 8.03 13.58
C PRO A 1 10.72 7.39 12.22
N GLU A 2 10.66 8.17 11.14
CA GLU A 2 11.07 7.69 9.82
C GLU A 2 12.61 7.56 9.80
N GLN A 3 13.13 6.36 9.51
CA GLN A 3 14.56 6.04 9.72
C GLN A 3 15.43 6.17 8.47
N LYS A 4 14.82 6.10 7.27
CA LYS A 4 15.56 6.01 6.00
C LYS A 4 15.85 7.36 5.34
N HIS A 5 15.15 8.42 5.71
CA HIS A 5 15.24 9.72 5.02
C HIS A 5 16.62 10.39 5.12
N SER A 6 17.48 9.95 6.04
CA SER A 6 18.84 10.48 6.24
C SER A 6 19.93 9.60 5.63
N ILE A 7 19.60 8.43 5.08
CA ILE A 7 20.55 7.52 4.46
C ILE A 7 20.67 7.90 2.98
N THR A 8 21.89 8.17 2.52
CA THR A 8 22.15 8.60 1.13
C THR A 8 22.76 7.49 0.28
N ASP A 9 23.34 6.47 0.91
CA ASP A 9 23.81 5.27 0.22
C ASP A 9 22.62 4.32 -0.04
N PRO A 10 22.33 3.95 -1.30
CA PRO A 10 21.23 3.06 -1.64
C PRO A 10 21.35 1.65 -1.03
N ILE A 11 22.57 1.12 -0.87
CA ILE A 11 22.79 -0.22 -0.30
C ILE A 11 22.53 -0.23 1.21
N GLU A 12 23.00 0.82 1.90
CA GLU A 12 22.71 0.97 3.34
C GLU A 12 21.21 1.19 3.59
N MET A 13 20.52 1.91 2.67
CA MET A 13 19.09 2.13 2.76
C MET A 13 18.30 0.82 2.58
N GLU A 14 18.73 -0.05 1.67
CA GLU A 14 18.14 -1.38 1.45
C GLU A 14 18.29 -2.26 2.69
N ALA A 15 19.52 -2.40 3.22
CA ALA A 15 19.77 -3.18 4.42
C ALA A 15 18.99 -2.67 5.65
N ALA A 16 18.87 -1.34 5.80
CA ALA A 16 18.07 -0.74 6.85
C ALA A 16 16.56 -0.98 6.66
N ALA A 17 16.08 -1.12 5.42
CA ALA A 17 14.68 -1.45 5.14
C ALA A 17 14.38 -2.92 5.50
N ASP A 18 15.28 -3.84 5.18
CA ASP A 18 15.12 -5.28 5.45
C ASP A 18 15.11 -5.60 6.96
N ALA A 19 15.83 -4.81 7.76
CA ALA A 19 15.90 -5.00 9.21
C ALA A 19 14.65 -4.49 9.97
N LEU A 20 13.69 -3.83 9.29
CA LEU A 20 12.51 -3.29 9.95
C LEU A 20 11.54 -4.42 10.37
N PRO A 21 11.08 -4.45 11.63
CA PRO A 21 10.04 -5.37 12.06
C PRO A 21 8.77 -5.23 11.21
N ILE A 22 8.11 -6.36 10.91
CA ILE A 22 6.90 -6.37 10.09
C ILE A 22 5.79 -5.50 10.67
N GLU A 23 5.73 -5.38 11.99
CA GLU A 23 4.78 -4.55 12.73
C GLU A 23 5.03 -3.05 12.55
N GLN A 24 6.27 -2.64 12.25
CA GLN A 24 6.59 -1.26 11.90
C GLN A 24 6.28 -0.96 10.44
N ILE A 25 6.49 -1.93 9.55
CA ILE A 25 6.16 -1.79 8.12
C ILE A 25 4.64 -1.67 7.97
N ALA A 26 3.87 -2.57 8.58
CA ALA A 26 2.40 -2.59 8.48
C ALA A 26 1.71 -1.28 8.93
N LYS A 27 2.35 -0.44 9.76
CA LYS A 27 1.77 0.86 10.18
C LYS A 27 1.65 1.89 9.06
N ARG A 28 2.41 1.74 7.97
CA ARG A 28 2.41 2.68 6.84
C ARG A 28 1.70 2.13 5.60
N TRP A 29 1.25 0.88 5.66
CA TRP A 29 0.64 0.18 4.55
C TRP A 29 -0.78 -0.23 4.92
N ILE A 30 -1.68 -0.18 3.95
CA ILE A 30 -2.97 -0.85 4.08
C ILE A 30 -2.70 -2.35 3.92
N VAL A 31 -2.88 -3.12 4.98
CA VAL A 31 -2.68 -4.57 5.00
C VAL A 31 -4.01 -5.24 5.32
N GLY A 32 -4.53 -6.04 4.39
CA GLY A 32 -5.80 -6.74 4.56
C GLY A 32 -5.99 -7.83 3.51
N SER A 33 -6.80 -8.83 3.85
CA SER A 33 -7.20 -9.91 2.94
C SER A 33 -8.68 -9.86 2.55
N ASP A 34 -9.48 -9.05 3.25
CA ASP A 34 -10.87 -8.77 2.92
C ASP A 34 -10.93 -7.51 2.03
N PRO A 35 -11.54 -7.59 0.83
CA PRO A 35 -11.57 -6.47 -0.10
C PRO A 35 -12.44 -5.30 0.37
N ASP A 36 -13.49 -5.55 1.16
CA ASP A 36 -14.36 -4.49 1.69
C ASP A 36 -13.61 -3.70 2.78
N GLU A 37 -12.89 -4.40 3.67
CA GLU A 37 -12.04 -3.74 4.68
C GLU A 37 -10.91 -2.92 4.07
N VAL A 38 -10.31 -3.41 2.98
CA VAL A 38 -9.26 -2.67 2.24
C VAL A 38 -9.84 -1.41 1.59
N VAL A 39 -11.05 -1.50 1.02
CA VAL A 39 -11.72 -0.35 0.41
C VAL A 39 -12.08 0.71 1.44
N GLU A 40 -12.58 0.32 2.62
CA GLU A 40 -12.83 1.27 3.72
C GLU A 40 -11.55 1.98 4.19
N GLN A 41 -10.38 1.33 4.13
CA GLN A 41 -9.10 1.99 4.42
C GLN A 41 -8.65 2.96 3.30
N ILE A 42 -9.10 2.76 2.06
CA ILE A 42 -8.82 3.66 0.93
C ILE A 42 -9.79 4.85 0.90
N ARG A 43 -11.03 4.66 1.35
CA ARG A 43 -12.12 5.64 1.31
C ARG A 43 -11.74 7.04 1.86
N PRO A 44 -11.01 7.18 2.99
CA PRO A 44 -10.62 8.51 3.50
C PRO A 44 -9.83 9.36 2.49
N TYR A 45 -9.05 8.75 1.60
CA TYR A 45 -8.31 9.47 0.56
C TYR A 45 -9.23 10.01 -0.53
N VAL A 46 -10.26 9.24 -0.88
CA VAL A 46 -11.30 9.65 -1.84
C VAL A 46 -12.16 10.75 -1.23
N ASP A 47 -12.60 10.58 0.02
CA ASP A 47 -13.40 11.58 0.76
C ASP A 47 -12.63 12.89 0.96
N ALA A 48 -11.29 12.84 1.04
CA ALA A 48 -10.41 14.01 1.07
C ALA A 48 -10.25 14.70 -0.30
N GLY A 49 -10.84 14.16 -1.38
CA GLY A 49 -10.83 14.74 -2.72
C GLY A 49 -9.71 14.27 -3.64
N LEU A 50 -8.93 13.24 -3.26
CA LEU A 50 -7.96 12.65 -4.18
C LEU A 50 -8.70 11.86 -5.27
N ASN A 51 -8.39 12.18 -6.53
CA ASN A 51 -9.08 11.64 -7.70
C ASN A 51 -8.18 10.78 -8.61
N HIS A 52 -6.88 10.72 -8.31
CA HIS A 52 -5.92 9.87 -9.01
C HIS A 52 -5.11 9.07 -7.97
N LEU A 53 -5.57 7.85 -7.69
CA LEU A 53 -4.95 6.94 -6.73
C LEU A 53 -3.95 6.04 -7.46
N VAL A 54 -2.67 6.09 -7.07
CA VAL A 54 -1.62 5.20 -7.57
C VAL A 54 -1.34 4.14 -6.51
N PHE A 55 -1.52 2.87 -6.87
CA PHE A 55 -1.36 1.76 -5.94
C PHE A 55 0.03 1.15 -6.05
N HIS A 56 0.71 1.03 -4.92
CA HIS A 56 1.97 0.34 -4.78
C HIS A 56 1.72 -0.89 -3.91
N ALA A 57 2.05 -2.08 -4.41
CA ALA A 57 2.01 -3.32 -3.64
C ALA A 57 3.45 -3.83 -3.43
N PRO A 58 3.83 -4.28 -2.22
CA PRO A 58 5.21 -4.66 -1.93
C PRO A 58 5.51 -6.13 -2.28
N GLY A 59 4.51 -6.94 -2.61
CA GLY A 59 4.66 -8.37 -2.86
C GLY A 59 5.47 -8.67 -4.12
N HIS A 60 6.22 -9.76 -4.14
CA HIS A 60 7.01 -10.16 -5.32
C HIS A 60 6.11 -10.50 -6.53
N ASP A 61 4.94 -11.10 -6.28
CA ASP A 61 3.98 -11.48 -7.31
C ASP A 61 3.06 -10.29 -7.69
N GLN A 62 3.63 -9.38 -8.49
CA GLN A 62 2.91 -8.19 -8.97
C GLN A 62 1.77 -8.53 -9.94
N ALA A 63 1.89 -9.61 -10.72
CA ALA A 63 0.83 -10.03 -11.64
C ALA A 63 -0.44 -10.41 -10.89
N ARG A 64 -0.28 -11.22 -9.83
CA ARG A 64 -1.40 -11.56 -8.94
C ARG A 64 -2.01 -10.33 -8.26
N PHE A 65 -1.20 -9.35 -7.84
CA PHE A 65 -1.74 -8.11 -7.29
C PHE A 65 -2.64 -7.39 -8.31
N LEU A 66 -2.20 -7.25 -9.57
CA LEU A 66 -2.99 -6.58 -10.61
C LEU A 66 -4.30 -7.32 -10.90
N GLU A 67 -4.26 -8.65 -10.96
CA GLU A 67 -5.45 -9.48 -11.17
C GLU A 67 -6.46 -9.32 -10.03
N LEU A 68 -6.01 -9.45 -8.78
CA LEU A 68 -6.86 -9.27 -7.60
C LEU A 68 -7.36 -7.84 -7.47
N PHE A 69 -6.53 -6.85 -7.75
CA PHE A 69 -6.94 -5.45 -7.74
C PHE A 69 -8.05 -5.19 -8.76
N ALA A 70 -7.90 -5.66 -10.00
CA ALA A 70 -8.89 -5.49 -11.06
C ALA A 70 -10.20 -6.21 -10.75
N LYS A 71 -10.12 -7.40 -10.13
CA LYS A 71 -11.27 -8.23 -9.79
C LYS A 71 -12.02 -7.74 -8.56
N ASP A 72 -11.30 -7.45 -7.47
CA ASP A 72 -11.89 -7.29 -6.14
C ASP A 72 -11.93 -5.83 -5.69
N ILE A 73 -10.90 -5.03 -5.97
CA ILE A 73 -10.78 -3.66 -5.42
C ILE A 73 -11.35 -2.60 -6.39
N ALA A 74 -10.96 -2.63 -7.66
CA ALA A 74 -11.33 -1.60 -8.63
C ALA A 74 -12.85 -1.43 -8.80
N PRO A 75 -13.69 -2.50 -8.86
CA PRO A 75 -15.13 -2.34 -8.95
C PRO A 75 -15.76 -1.66 -7.74
N ARG A 76 -15.24 -1.96 -6.53
CA ARG A 76 -15.73 -1.38 -5.27
C ARG A 76 -15.39 0.10 -5.16
N LEU A 77 -14.15 0.48 -5.49
CA LEU A 77 -13.73 1.88 -5.52
C LEU A 77 -14.54 2.70 -6.53
N ARG A 78 -14.85 2.14 -7.70
CA ARG A 78 -15.73 2.79 -8.69
C ARG A 78 -17.17 2.96 -8.22
N GLY A 79 -17.62 2.14 -7.27
CA GLY A 79 -18.95 2.25 -6.65
C GLY A 79 -19.03 3.26 -5.51
N LEU A 80 -17.91 3.87 -5.08
CA LEU A 80 -17.90 4.95 -4.08
C LEU A 80 -18.31 6.31 -4.66
N GLY A 81 -18.31 6.45 -6.00
CA GLY A 81 -18.65 7.67 -6.74
C GLY A 81 -19.97 7.59 -7.47
#